data_AF-N2A7Y4-F1
#
_entry.id   AF-N2A7Y4-F1
#
_cell.length_a   1.000
_cell.length_b   1.000
_cell.length_c   1.000
_cell.angle_alpha   90.00
_cell.angle_beta   90.00
_cell.angle_gamma   90.00
#
_symmetry.space_group_name_H-M   'P 1'
#
loop_
_entity.id
_entity.type
_entity.pdbx_description
1 polymer ?
#
loop_
_entity_poly.entity_id
_entity_poly.type
_entity_poly.pdbx_seq_one_letter_code
_entity_poly.pdbx_strand_id
1 'polypeptide(L)'
;MKKEYILFNNKKYNITLSFEDEEFDYYSDVSVILFFEDKSMLLFKDNLLSLKNIFDDYDIKTLDGRLNESKLGLFLNDYYRGTYEGKYEKYLILDKHRHWIGENYYWLQSIEYTTWLYQYEDYIALKVTPMFTGFEEDDFTDAYHKFAKNYKDVFCQKVSLNEIVRAERKIFDLYEIYFG
;
A
#
# COMPACT_ATOMS: atom_id res chain seq x y z
N MET A 1 13.31 5.73 -22.17
CA MET A 1 13.36 4.24 -22.33
C MET A 1 12.82 3.63 -21.04
N LYS A 2 11.81 2.75 -21.09
CA LYS A 2 11.28 2.12 -19.88
C LYS A 2 12.34 1.23 -19.23
N LYS A 3 12.62 1.45 -17.94
CA LYS A 3 13.49 0.58 -17.13
C LYS A 3 12.65 -0.05 -16.03
N GLU A 4 12.95 -1.32 -15.72
CA GLU A 4 12.20 -2.12 -14.75
C GLU A 4 13.16 -2.85 -13.80
N TYR A 5 12.86 -2.80 -12.51
CA TYR A 5 13.62 -3.42 -11.44
C TYR A 5 12.70 -4.28 -10.59
N ILE A 6 13.01 -5.57 -10.49
CA ILE A 6 12.20 -6.50 -9.70
C ILE A 6 12.51 -6.33 -8.22
N LEU A 7 11.54 -5.88 -7.43
CA LEU A 7 11.63 -5.74 -5.97
C LEU A 7 11.33 -7.06 -5.28
N PHE A 8 10.24 -7.73 -5.68
CA PHE A 8 9.85 -9.05 -5.19
C PHE A 8 9.72 -9.99 -6.39
N ASN A 9 10.31 -11.18 -6.29
CA ASN A 9 10.23 -12.21 -7.31
C ASN A 9 9.77 -13.53 -6.69
N ASN A 10 8.55 -13.94 -6.99
CA ASN A 10 7.98 -15.19 -6.54
C ASN A 10 7.27 -15.89 -7.70
N LYS A 11 7.10 -17.21 -7.62
CA LYS A 11 6.36 -17.98 -8.64
C LYS A 11 4.91 -17.54 -8.81
N LYS A 12 4.31 -16.96 -7.76
CA LYS A 12 2.89 -16.54 -7.76
C LYS A 12 2.68 -15.07 -8.11
N TYR A 13 3.67 -14.23 -7.87
CA TYR A 13 3.55 -12.79 -8.05
C TYR A 13 4.93 -12.15 -8.17
N ASN A 14 4.97 -10.97 -8.79
CA ASN A 14 6.15 -10.12 -8.87
C ASN A 14 5.76 -8.70 -8.47
N ILE A 15 6.65 -7.98 -7.81
CA ILE A 15 6.52 -6.54 -7.62
C ILE A 15 7.70 -5.89 -8.31
N THR A 16 7.42 -4.95 -9.20
CA THR A 16 8.43 -4.26 -9.98
C THR A 16 8.34 -2.76 -9.75
N LEU A 17 9.49 -2.13 -9.64
CA LEU A 17 9.64 -0.70 -9.84
C LEU A 17 9.86 -0.44 -11.34
N SER A 18 9.10 0.46 -11.92
CA SER A 18 9.26 0.91 -13.30
C SER A 18 9.34 2.43 -13.39
N PHE A 19 10.12 2.94 -14.32
CA PHE A 19 10.15 4.36 -14.67
C PHE A 19 10.40 4.56 -16.15
N GLU A 20 9.95 5.69 -16.66
CA GLU A 20 10.04 6.06 -18.07
C GLU A 20 10.65 7.45 -18.20
N ASP A 21 11.98 7.52 -18.09
CA ASP A 21 12.72 8.78 -18.25
C ASP A 21 13.94 8.61 -19.15
N GLU A 22 14.31 9.69 -19.84
CA GLU A 22 15.55 9.77 -20.62
C GLU A 22 16.75 10.10 -19.73
N GLU A 23 16.57 11.07 -18.82
CA GLU A 23 17.47 11.41 -17.72
C GLU A 23 16.77 11.04 -16.42
N PHE A 24 17.39 10.17 -15.62
CA PHE A 24 16.77 9.65 -14.41
C PHE A 24 17.33 10.36 -13.19
N ASP A 25 16.47 11.03 -12.42
CA ASP A 25 16.82 11.62 -11.13
C ASP A 25 15.93 11.29 -9.94
N TYR A 26 16.25 11.86 -8.77
CA TYR A 26 15.48 11.59 -7.56
C TYR A 26 14.07 12.20 -7.58
N TYR A 27 13.80 13.12 -8.50
CA TYR A 27 12.46 13.62 -8.84
C TYR A 27 11.80 12.83 -9.98
N SER A 28 12.49 11.90 -10.62
CA SER A 28 11.89 11.04 -11.64
C SER A 28 10.72 10.26 -11.09
N ASP A 29 9.63 10.28 -11.87
CA ASP A 29 8.42 9.52 -11.58
C ASP A 29 8.72 8.02 -11.66
N VAL A 30 8.47 7.32 -10.55
CA VAL A 30 8.53 5.87 -10.46
C VAL A 30 7.14 5.30 -10.20
N SER A 31 6.95 4.05 -10.61
CA SER A 31 5.73 3.30 -10.33
C SER A 31 6.09 1.95 -9.75
N VAL A 32 5.46 1.57 -8.64
CA VAL A 32 5.55 0.22 -8.09
C VAL A 32 4.30 -0.54 -8.49
N ILE A 33 4.49 -1.65 -9.20
CA ILE A 33 3.40 -2.44 -9.79
C ILE A 33 3.48 -3.87 -9.26
N LEU A 34 2.37 -4.37 -8.73
CA LEU A 34 2.17 -5.79 -8.44
C LEU A 34 1.64 -6.49 -9.68
N PHE A 35 2.29 -7.57 -10.08
CA PHE A 35 1.81 -8.54 -11.05
C PHE A 35 1.50 -9.85 -10.36
N PHE A 36 0.28 -10.36 -10.49
CA PHE A 36 -0.07 -11.71 -10.06
C PHE A 36 -1.17 -12.26 -10.97
N GLU A 37 -1.08 -13.55 -11.29
CA GLU A 37 -1.93 -14.14 -12.34
C GLU A 37 -1.86 -13.27 -13.62
N ASP A 38 -3.02 -12.94 -14.21
CA ASP A 38 -3.15 -12.05 -15.38
C ASP A 38 -3.52 -10.60 -14.98
N LYS A 39 -3.24 -10.20 -13.74
CA LYS A 39 -3.58 -8.88 -13.20
C LYS A 39 -2.33 -8.05 -12.93
N SER A 40 -2.48 -6.74 -13.11
CA SER A 40 -1.49 -5.74 -12.68
C SER A 40 -2.17 -4.68 -11.83
N MET A 41 -1.49 -4.20 -10.79
CA MET A 41 -2.01 -3.20 -9.85
C MET A 41 -0.93 -2.19 -9.52
N LEU A 42 -1.27 -0.92 -9.70
CA LEU A 42 -0.41 0.18 -9.29
C LEU A 42 -0.48 0.32 -7.76
N LEU A 43 0.62 0.04 -7.08
CA LEU A 43 0.72 0.12 -5.62
C LEU A 43 1.20 1.49 -5.15
N PHE A 44 1.96 2.19 -5.99
CA PHE A 44 2.56 3.48 -5.71
C PHE A 44 2.90 4.19 -7.02
N LYS A 45 2.71 5.51 -7.06
CA LYS A 45 3.17 6.38 -8.15
C LYS A 45 3.50 7.76 -7.61
N ASP A 46 4.78 8.08 -7.57
CA ASP A 46 5.35 9.37 -7.20
C ASP A 46 6.86 9.30 -7.56
N ASN A 47 7.63 10.29 -7.15
CA ASN A 47 9.07 10.34 -7.38
C ASN A 47 9.88 9.31 -6.55
N LEU A 48 11.10 9.02 -7.00
CA LEU A 48 12.01 8.07 -6.35
C LEU A 48 12.34 8.46 -4.90
N LEU A 49 12.51 9.75 -4.60
CA LEU A 49 12.81 10.22 -3.24
C LEU A 49 11.66 9.90 -2.27
N SER A 50 10.40 10.14 -2.68
CA SER A 50 9.21 9.75 -1.91
C SER A 50 9.23 8.25 -1.61
N LEU A 51 9.54 7.41 -2.61
CA LEU A 51 9.61 5.97 -2.42
C LEU A 51 10.73 5.55 -1.46
N LYS A 52 11.93 6.14 -1.60
CA LYS A 52 13.07 5.90 -0.70
C LYS A 52 12.70 6.24 0.74
N ASN A 53 12.08 7.39 0.98
CA ASN A 53 11.70 7.82 2.32
C ASN A 53 10.71 6.85 2.96
N ILE A 54 9.74 6.34 2.19
CA ILE A 54 8.83 5.30 2.68
C ILE A 54 9.61 4.06 3.10
N PHE A 55 10.54 3.57 2.28
CA PHE A 55 11.33 2.37 2.61
C PHE A 55 12.28 2.58 3.79
N ASP A 56 12.79 3.79 3.99
CA ASP A 56 13.70 4.16 5.09
C ASP A 56 12.97 4.27 6.44
N ASP A 57 11.77 4.85 6.44
CA ASP A 57 11.00 5.13 7.66
C ASP A 57 10.09 3.96 8.08
N TYR A 58 9.79 3.03 7.17
CA TYR A 58 8.81 1.99 7.43
C TYR A 58 9.33 0.87 8.34
N ASP A 59 8.71 0.71 9.49
CA ASP A 59 8.98 -0.38 10.43
C ASP A 59 7.84 -1.41 10.46
N ILE A 60 8.19 -2.68 10.32
CA ILE A 60 7.23 -3.80 10.30
C ILE A 60 6.78 -4.08 11.74
N LYS A 61 5.53 -3.71 12.04
CA LYS A 61 4.95 -3.87 13.37
C LYS A 61 4.04 -5.09 13.45
N THR A 62 3.92 -5.67 14.64
CA THR A 62 2.89 -6.67 14.95
C THR A 62 1.52 -6.03 14.92
N LEU A 63 0.59 -6.63 14.16
CA LEU A 63 -0.77 -6.15 14.08
C LEU A 63 -1.43 -6.14 15.47
N ASP A 64 -1.98 -4.99 15.86
CA ASP A 64 -2.72 -4.85 17.10
C ASP A 64 -3.89 -5.84 17.15
N GLY A 65 -3.94 -6.67 18.21
CA GLY A 65 -4.93 -7.74 18.34
C GLY A 65 -6.39 -7.27 18.44
N ARG A 66 -6.64 -5.97 18.59
CA ARG A 66 -7.98 -5.38 18.52
C ARG A 66 -8.45 -5.17 17.07
N LEU A 67 -7.53 -5.15 16.10
CA LEU A 67 -7.87 -5.00 14.68
C LEU A 67 -8.32 -6.35 14.09
N ASN A 68 -9.31 -6.27 13.22
CA ASN A 68 -9.72 -7.41 12.41
C ASN A 68 -8.93 -7.41 11.09
N GLU A 69 -7.94 -8.30 10.99
CA GLU A 69 -7.05 -8.43 9.82
C GLU A 69 -7.85 -8.53 8.50
N SER A 70 -8.86 -9.40 8.46
CA SER A 70 -9.70 -9.65 7.28
C SER A 70 -10.53 -8.45 6.80
N LYS A 71 -10.62 -7.39 7.62
CA LYS A 71 -11.40 -6.19 7.33
C LYS A 71 -10.57 -4.91 7.28
N LEU A 72 -9.24 -5.01 7.34
CA LEU A 72 -8.36 -3.83 7.39
C LEU A 72 -8.67 -2.80 6.28
N GLY A 73 -8.73 -3.24 5.03
CA GLY A 73 -9.03 -2.32 3.93
C GLY A 73 -10.45 -1.77 3.96
N LEU A 74 -11.44 -2.56 4.38
CA LEU A 74 -12.80 -2.03 4.55
C LEU A 74 -12.84 -0.94 5.63
N PHE A 75 -12.18 -1.17 6.77
CA PHE A 75 -12.11 -0.18 7.85
C PHE A 75 -11.34 1.09 7.48
N LEU A 76 -10.32 1.00 6.62
CA LEU A 76 -9.69 2.18 6.04
C LEU A 76 -10.68 3.00 5.22
N ASN A 77 -11.48 2.33 4.39
CA ASN A 77 -12.51 2.99 3.60
C ASN A 77 -13.60 3.61 4.50
N ASP A 78 -14.00 2.95 5.59
CA ASP A 78 -14.96 3.50 6.56
C ASP A 78 -14.37 4.70 7.31
N TYR A 79 -13.06 4.68 7.59
CA TYR A 79 -12.33 5.81 8.17
C TYR A 79 -12.31 7.00 7.21
N TYR A 80 -11.98 6.80 5.94
CA TYR A 80 -12.03 7.87 4.93
C TYR A 80 -13.44 8.41 4.71
N ARG A 81 -14.47 7.54 4.69
CA ARG A 81 -15.87 7.98 4.68
C ARG A 81 -16.16 8.88 5.88
N GLY A 82 -15.77 8.45 7.08
CA GLY A 82 -16.00 9.22 8.29
C GLY A 82 -15.26 10.57 8.31
N THR A 83 -14.09 10.65 7.69
CA THR A 83 -13.36 11.91 7.50
C THR A 83 -14.12 12.85 6.55
N TYR A 84 -14.68 12.34 5.46
CA TYR A 84 -15.54 13.11 4.53
C TYR A 84 -16.85 13.58 5.18
N GLU A 85 -17.55 12.69 5.91
CA GLU A 85 -18.83 12.98 6.56
C GLU A 85 -18.68 13.78 7.87
N GLY A 86 -17.46 13.91 8.40
CA GLY A 86 -17.19 14.50 9.71
C GLY A 86 -17.67 13.64 10.89
N LYS A 87 -17.88 12.34 10.68
CA LYS A 87 -18.38 11.40 11.68
C LYS A 87 -17.80 10.00 11.50
N TYR A 88 -17.06 9.53 12.50
CA TYR A 88 -16.50 8.18 12.49
C TYR A 88 -17.48 7.10 12.95
N GLU A 89 -17.30 5.92 12.39
CA GLU A 89 -17.98 4.70 12.80
C GLU A 89 -17.51 4.20 14.17
N LYS A 90 -18.44 3.70 15.00
CA LYS A 90 -18.17 3.35 16.41
C LYS A 90 -17.19 2.21 16.60
N TYR A 91 -17.05 1.34 15.60
CA TYR A 91 -16.15 0.19 15.65
C TYR A 91 -14.72 0.52 15.23
N LEU A 92 -14.46 1.71 14.70
CA LEU A 92 -13.11 2.15 14.37
C LEU A 92 -12.32 2.39 15.67
N ILE A 93 -11.12 1.82 15.72
CA ILE A 93 -10.22 2.00 16.84
C ILE A 93 -9.32 3.19 16.51
N LEU A 94 -9.52 4.29 17.23
CA LEU A 94 -8.77 5.52 17.02
C LEU A 94 -7.71 5.72 18.12
N ASP A 95 -6.62 6.40 17.78
CA ASP A 95 -5.61 6.83 18.73
C ASP A 95 -6.04 8.09 19.51
N LYS A 96 -5.14 8.62 20.33
CA LYS A 96 -5.37 9.84 21.13
C LYS A 96 -5.57 11.11 20.27
N HIS A 97 -5.17 11.08 19.00
CA HIS A 97 -5.29 12.16 18.03
C HIS A 97 -6.48 11.98 17.09
N ARG A 98 -7.30 10.93 17.30
CA ARG A 98 -8.43 10.53 16.42
C ARG A 98 -8.02 9.97 15.06
N HIS A 99 -6.77 9.55 14.91
CA HIS A 99 -6.34 8.80 13.73
C HIS A 99 -6.68 7.32 13.89
N TRP A 100 -7.09 6.66 12.80
CA TRP A 100 -7.36 5.24 12.85
C TRP A 100 -6.05 4.46 13.02
N ILE A 101 -5.97 3.59 14.03
CA ILE A 101 -4.71 2.92 14.36
C ILE A 101 -4.20 1.99 13.24
N GLY A 102 -5.07 1.61 12.31
CA GLY A 102 -4.72 0.77 11.17
C GLY A 102 -3.76 1.44 10.19
N GLU A 103 -3.69 2.78 10.19
CA GLU A 103 -2.74 3.54 9.37
C GLU A 103 -1.28 3.18 9.68
N ASN A 104 -0.97 2.68 10.89
CA ASN A 104 0.38 2.25 11.23
C ASN A 104 0.90 1.03 10.44
N TYR A 105 0.03 0.38 9.65
CA TYR A 105 0.33 -0.85 8.92
C TYR A 105 0.17 -0.71 7.40
N TYR A 106 -0.22 0.46 6.89
CA TYR A 106 -0.10 0.72 5.44
C TYR A 106 1.37 0.84 5.09
N TRP A 107 1.79 0.35 3.93
CA TRP A 107 3.17 0.45 3.45
C TRP A 107 3.26 1.31 2.20
N LEU A 108 2.42 1.02 1.20
CA LEU A 108 2.32 1.81 -0.03
C LEU A 108 0.84 2.12 -0.31
N GLN A 109 0.59 3.22 -1.00
CA GLN A 109 -0.75 3.63 -1.40
C GLN A 109 -0.75 4.18 -2.82
N SER A 110 -1.81 3.85 -3.55
CA SER A 110 -2.20 4.49 -4.79
C SER A 110 -3.67 4.92 -4.68
N ILE A 111 -4.19 5.56 -5.73
CA ILE A 111 -5.60 5.98 -5.78
C ILE A 111 -6.54 4.79 -5.60
N GLU A 112 -6.22 3.64 -6.20
CA GLU A 112 -7.11 2.48 -6.25
C GLU A 112 -6.82 1.44 -5.17
N TYR A 113 -5.63 1.47 -4.55
CA TYR A 113 -5.18 0.39 -3.69
C TYR A 113 -4.39 0.88 -2.47
N THR A 114 -4.55 0.16 -1.36
CA THR A 114 -3.64 0.22 -0.22
C THR A 114 -2.88 -1.09 -0.11
N THR A 115 -1.56 -0.99 0.00
CA THR A 115 -0.67 -2.11 0.30
C THR A 115 -0.32 -2.07 1.77
N TRP A 116 -0.44 -3.21 2.45
CA TRP A 116 -0.19 -3.38 3.87
C TRP A 116 1.00 -4.31 4.08
N LEU A 117 1.83 -4.01 5.08
CA LEU A 117 2.97 -4.84 5.45
C LEU A 117 3.12 -4.93 6.97
N TYR A 118 2.75 -6.05 7.56
CA TYR A 118 2.72 -6.20 9.02
C TYR A 118 3.03 -7.62 9.45
N GLN A 119 3.47 -7.77 10.70
CA GLN A 119 3.62 -9.09 11.32
C GLN A 119 2.25 -9.55 11.86
N TYR A 120 1.81 -10.74 11.45
CA TYR A 120 0.59 -11.39 11.92
C TYR A 120 0.93 -12.79 12.37
N GLU A 121 0.68 -13.08 13.65
CA GLU A 121 1.13 -14.33 14.29
C GLU A 121 2.64 -14.53 14.07
N ASP A 122 3.04 -15.62 13.40
CA ASP A 122 4.43 -16.01 13.15
C ASP A 122 4.96 -15.64 11.76
N TYR A 123 4.21 -14.86 10.96
CA TYR A 123 4.62 -14.47 9.61
C TYR A 123 4.42 -12.98 9.30
N ILE A 124 5.13 -12.49 8.28
CA ILE A 124 4.91 -11.15 7.73
C ILE A 124 3.91 -11.25 6.57
N ALA A 125 2.82 -10.50 6.66
CA ALA A 125 1.77 -10.42 5.65
C ALA A 125 2.04 -9.24 4.72
N LEU A 126 2.01 -9.50 3.42
CA LEU A 126 1.89 -8.48 2.37
C LEU A 126 0.49 -8.59 1.77
N LYS A 127 -0.32 -7.54 1.95
CA LYS A 127 -1.72 -7.52 1.56
C LYS A 127 -2.01 -6.32 0.69
N VAL A 128 -2.91 -6.46 -0.28
CA VAL A 128 -3.42 -5.35 -1.09
C VAL A 128 -4.94 -5.35 -1.03
N THR A 129 -5.50 -4.18 -0.72
CA THR A 129 -6.94 -3.96 -0.58
C THR A 129 -7.40 -2.80 -1.47
N PRO A 130 -8.62 -2.85 -2.00
CA PRO A 130 -9.13 -1.77 -2.84
C PRO A 130 -9.49 -0.54 -2.01
N MET A 131 -9.35 0.63 -2.61
CA MET A 131 -9.81 1.90 -2.10
C MET A 131 -11.04 2.38 -2.86
N PHE A 132 -11.99 2.96 -2.15
CA PHE A 132 -13.12 3.64 -2.74
C PHE A 132 -12.69 5.01 -3.25
N THR A 133 -12.89 5.26 -4.54
CA THR A 133 -12.44 6.48 -5.23
C THR A 133 -13.55 7.51 -5.45
N GLY A 134 -14.80 7.18 -5.11
CA GLY A 134 -15.97 7.99 -5.41
C GLY A 134 -16.34 9.05 -4.37
N PHE A 135 -15.46 9.39 -3.42
CA PHE A 135 -15.80 10.33 -2.34
C PHE A 135 -16.04 11.77 -2.81
N GLU A 136 -15.54 12.14 -3.99
CA GLU A 136 -15.74 13.47 -4.58
C GLU A 136 -17.11 13.64 -5.25
N GLU A 137 -17.92 12.59 -5.33
CA GLU A 137 -19.26 12.64 -5.92
C GLU A 137 -20.30 13.17 -4.92
N ASP A 138 -21.20 14.05 -5.38
CA ASP A 138 -22.23 14.73 -4.54
C ASP A 138 -23.13 13.76 -3.73
N ASP A 139 -23.29 12.51 -4.20
CA ASP A 139 -24.02 11.45 -3.50
C ASP A 139 -23.26 10.11 -3.56
N PHE A 140 -22.09 10.07 -2.91
CA PHE A 140 -21.26 8.87 -2.86
C PHE A 140 -21.86 7.74 -1.99
N THR A 141 -22.90 8.01 -1.19
CA THR A 141 -23.42 7.09 -0.15
C THR A 141 -23.81 5.73 -0.73
N ASP A 142 -24.60 5.74 -1.81
CA ASP A 142 -25.05 4.53 -2.48
C ASP A 142 -23.91 3.79 -3.18
N ALA A 143 -22.97 4.53 -3.77
CA ALA A 143 -21.78 3.97 -4.39
C ALA A 143 -20.89 3.29 -3.34
N TYR A 144 -20.70 3.94 -2.18
CA TYR A 144 -19.94 3.38 -1.07
C TYR A 144 -20.60 2.12 -0.51
N HIS A 145 -21.92 2.12 -0.29
CA HIS A 145 -22.63 0.92 0.17
C HIS A 145 -22.48 -0.25 -0.82
N LYS A 146 -22.53 0.01 -2.12
CA LYS A 146 -22.29 -1.02 -3.15
C LYS A 146 -20.84 -1.51 -3.11
N PHE A 147 -19.87 -0.61 -2.94
CA PHE A 147 -18.46 -0.95 -2.76
C PHE A 147 -18.27 -1.84 -1.53
N ALA A 148 -18.72 -1.41 -0.35
CA ALA A 148 -18.59 -2.11 0.91
C ALA A 148 -19.25 -3.50 0.89
N LYS A 149 -20.42 -3.63 0.26
CA LYS A 149 -21.13 -4.91 0.10
C LYS A 149 -20.36 -5.91 -0.77
N ASN A 150 -19.64 -5.42 -1.78
CA ASN A 150 -18.88 -6.25 -2.71
C ASN A 150 -17.39 -6.30 -2.38
N TYR A 151 -16.98 -5.69 -1.28
CA TYR A 151 -15.59 -5.56 -0.87
C TYR A 151 -14.94 -6.94 -0.74
N LYS A 152 -13.76 -7.08 -1.33
CA LYS A 152 -12.89 -8.23 -1.18
C LYS A 152 -11.45 -7.77 -1.20
N ASP A 153 -10.65 -8.38 -0.33
CA ASP A 153 -9.20 -8.24 -0.43
C ASP A 153 -8.74 -8.78 -1.79
N VAL A 154 -7.76 -8.09 -2.37
CA VAL A 154 -7.37 -8.34 -3.76
C VAL A 154 -6.18 -9.28 -3.83
N PHE A 155 -5.26 -9.13 -2.89
CA PHE A 155 -4.06 -9.94 -2.79
C PHE A 155 -3.65 -10.09 -1.32
N CYS A 156 -3.20 -11.27 -0.93
CA CYS A 156 -2.57 -11.51 0.37
C CYS A 156 -1.58 -12.66 0.25
N GLN A 157 -0.32 -12.43 0.63
CA GLN A 157 0.73 -13.45 0.66
C GLN A 157 1.59 -13.30 1.90
N LYS A 158 2.19 -14.41 2.34
CA LYS A 158 3.27 -14.40 3.33
C LYS A 158 4.56 -14.00 2.62
N VAL A 159 5.32 -13.09 3.22
CA VAL A 159 6.64 -12.65 2.75
C VAL A 159 7.69 -12.87 3.83
N SER A 160 8.93 -13.07 3.42
CA SER A 160 10.07 -13.17 4.34
C SER A 160 10.73 -11.81 4.55
N LEU A 161 11.33 -11.62 5.72
CA LEU A 161 12.15 -10.43 6.01
C LEU A 161 13.27 -10.24 4.97
N ASN A 162 13.88 -11.35 4.52
CA ASN A 162 14.91 -11.33 3.48
C ASN A 162 14.41 -10.83 2.12
N GLU A 163 13.14 -11.03 1.76
CA GLU A 163 12.56 -10.43 0.54
C GLU A 163 12.43 -8.92 0.69
N ILE A 164 11.98 -8.45 1.86
CA ILE A 164 11.76 -7.03 2.14
C ILE A 164 13.10 -6.28 2.15
N VAL A 165 14.10 -6.78 2.89
CA VAL A 165 15.45 -6.18 2.94
C VAL A 165 16.10 -6.14 1.56
N ARG A 166 15.83 -7.12 0.69
CA ARG A 166 16.32 -7.09 -0.70
C ARG A 166 15.62 -6.03 -1.54
N ALA A 167 14.31 -5.86 -1.38
CA ALA A 167 13.57 -4.81 -2.06
C ALA A 167 14.05 -3.43 -1.61
N GLU A 168 14.22 -3.23 -0.30
CA GLU A 168 14.77 -2.03 0.30
C GLU A 168 16.15 -1.69 -0.29
N ARG A 169 17.11 -2.62 -0.18
CA ARG A 169 18.46 -2.42 -0.76
C ARG A 169 18.43 -2.04 -2.23
N LYS A 170 17.53 -2.62 -3.03
CA LYS A 170 17.39 -2.23 -4.44
C LYS A 170 16.94 -0.78 -4.62
N ILE A 171 16.04 -0.28 -3.78
CA ILE A 171 15.63 1.13 -3.81
C ILE A 171 16.80 2.03 -3.42
N PHE A 172 17.55 1.68 -2.38
CA PHE A 172 18.73 2.43 -1.96
C PHE A 172 19.85 2.40 -3.01
N ASP A 173 20.17 1.23 -3.58
CA ASP A 173 21.15 1.10 -4.67
C ASP A 173 20.72 1.92 -5.89
N LEU A 174 19.42 1.96 -6.22
CA LEU A 174 18.92 2.82 -7.29
C LEU A 174 19.09 4.30 -6.95
N TYR A 175 18.87 4.69 -5.70
CA TYR A 175 19.12 6.06 -5.27
C TYR A 175 20.62 6.40 -5.38
N GLU A 176 21.52 5.51 -4.96
CA GLU A 176 22.98 5.72 -5.02
C GLU A 176 23.54 5.64 -6.44
N ILE A 177 23.13 4.71 -7.30
CA ILE A 177 23.69 4.55 -8.65
C ILE A 177 23.54 5.83 -9.48
N TYR A 178 22.43 6.53 -9.29
CA TYR A 178 22.16 7.72 -10.07
C TYR A 178 22.64 9.00 -9.35
N PHE A 179 23.05 8.94 -8.06
CA PHE A 179 23.31 10.14 -7.25
C PHE A 179 24.42 10.08 -6.18
N GLY A 180 25.07 8.93 -5.99
CA GLY A 180 26.20 8.71 -5.08
C GLY A 180 27.56 9.02 -5.71
#